data_AF-A0A7Z7YSW8-F1
#
_entry.id   AF-A0A7Z7YSW8-F1
#
_cell.length_a   1.000
_cell.length_b   1.000
_cell.length_c   1.000
_cell.angle_alpha   90.00
_cell.angle_beta   90.00
_cell.angle_gamma   90.00
#
_symmetry.space_group_name_H-M   'P 1'
#
loop_
_entity.id
_entity.type
_entity.pdbx_description
1 polymer ?
#
loop_
_entity_poly.entity_id
_entity_poly.type
_entity_poly.pdbx_seq_one_letter_code
_entity_poly.pdbx_strand_id
1 'polypeptide(L)' 'MKELNVALLGLGTEGSGVVEIIEENRQQIKDTLNKDIVIKHILVRDTTKKRPINISQYHLTEDINEI' A
#
# COMPACT_ATOMS: atom_id res chain seq x y z
N MET A 1 18.86 7.95 3.06
CA MET A 1 17.41 8.08 2.81
C MET A 1 16.66 7.21 3.82
N LYS A 2 15.56 7.66 4.41
CA LYS A 2 14.80 6.87 5.42
C LYS A 2 13.54 6.28 4.79
N GLU A 3 13.20 5.07 5.18
CA GLU A 3 11.92 4.44 4.81
C GLU A 3 10.78 5.01 5.66
N LEU A 4 9.66 5.28 5.00
CA LEU A 4 8.40 5.63 5.61
C LEU A 4 7.46 4.44 5.44
N ASN A 5 7.36 3.62 6.48
CA ASN A 5 6.44 2.49 6.51
C ASN A 5 5.03 3.00 6.76
N VAL A 6 4.10 2.63 5.88
CA VAL A 6 2.70 3.00 5.97
C VAL A 6 1.82 1.77 5.85
N ALA A 7 0.59 1.91 6.31
CA ALA A 7 -0.47 0.95 6.09
C ALA A 7 -1.68 1.62 5.46
N LEU A 8 -2.37 0.88 4.58
CA LEU A 8 -3.62 1.34 3.99
C LEU A 8 -4.80 0.67 4.70
N LEU A 9 -5.79 1.47 5.10
CA LEU A 9 -7.04 0.96 5.62
C LEU A 9 -8.09 0.94 4.52
N GLY A 10 -8.17 -0.20 3.84
CA GLY A 10 -9.07 -0.41 2.70
C GLY A 10 -8.33 -0.44 1.36
N LEU A 11 -8.83 -1.30 0.48
CA LEU A 11 -8.29 -1.50 -0.86
C LEU A 11 -9.44 -1.68 -1.86
N GLY A 12 -10.31 -0.68 -1.90
CA GLY A 12 -11.38 -0.50 -2.89
C GLY A 12 -10.88 0.25 -4.12
N THR A 13 -11.76 0.99 -4.79
CA THR A 13 -11.41 1.80 -5.96
C THR A 13 -10.36 2.85 -5.61
N GLU A 14 -10.59 3.61 -4.54
CA GLU A 14 -9.69 4.68 -4.11
C GLU A 14 -8.37 4.11 -3.57
N GLY A 15 -8.44 3.09 -2.72
CA GLY A 15 -7.24 2.45 -2.16
C GLY A 15 -6.34 1.84 -3.25
N SER A 16 -6.93 1.25 -4.30
CA SER A 16 -6.16 0.70 -5.41
C SER A 16 -5.46 1.79 -6.21
N GLY A 17 -6.13 2.92 -6.47
CA GLY A 17 -5.52 4.07 -7.12
C GLY A 17 -4.38 4.69 -6.29
N VAL A 18 -4.49 4.70 -4.96
CA VAL A 18 -3.40 5.15 -4.09
C VAL A 18 -2.17 4.25 -4.23
N VAL A 19 -2.36 2.93 -4.23
CA VAL A 19 -1.26 1.96 -4.45
C VAL A 19 -0.60 2.19 -5.81
N GLU A 20 -1.40 2.29 -6.87
CA GLU A 20 -0.92 2.49 -8.24
C GLU A 20 -0.11 3.79 -8.38
N ILE A 21 -0.61 4.92 -7.86
CA ILE A 21 0.11 6.19 -7.90
C ILE A 21 1.44 6.11 -7.15
N ILE A 22 1.47 5.46 -5.98
CA ILE A 22 2.70 5.31 -5.19
C ILE A 22 3.73 4.45 -5.93
N GLU A 23 3.30 3.37 -6.57
CA GLU A 23 4.18 2.49 -7.34
C GLU A 23 4.73 3.20 -8.60
N GLU A 24 3.86 3.79 -9.42
CA GLU A 24 4.22 4.46 -10.66
C GLU A 24 5.14 5.66 -10.45
N ASN A 25 4.91 6.41 -9.37
CA ASN A 25 5.65 7.64 -9.06
C ASN A 25 6.72 7.43 -7.99
N ARG A 26 7.06 6.19 -7.63
CA ARG A 26 7.95 5.89 -6.49
C ARG A 26 9.25 6.66 -6.54
N GLN A 27 9.90 6.74 -7.71
CA GLN A 27 11.16 7.46 -7.86
C GLN A 27 10.98 8.98 -7.69
N GLN A 28 9.97 9.57 -8.34
CA GLN A 28 9.67 10.99 -8.19
C GLN A 28 9.33 11.36 -6.74
N ILE A 29 8.52 10.53 -6.06
CA ILE A 29 8.17 10.71 -4.65
C ILE A 29 9.42 10.62 -3.77
N LYS A 30 10.31 9.64 -4.03
CA LYS A 30 11.60 9.50 -3.34
C LYS A 30 12.45 10.75 -3.47
N ASP A 31 12.59 11.27 -4.68
CA ASP A 31 13.42 12.44 -4.96
C ASP A 31 12.82 13.70 -4.32
N THR A 32 11.49 13.82 -4.32
CA THR A 32 10.77 14.97 -3.76
C THR A 32 10.78 14.98 -2.23
N LEU A 33 10.56 13.82 -1.60
CA LEU A 33 10.41 13.71 -0.14
C LEU A 33 11.70 13.29 0.58
N ASN A 34 12.73 12.87 -0.17
CA ASN A 34 13.93 12.20 0.35
C ASN A 34 13.58 11.01 1.28
N LYS A 35 12.52 10.27 0.93
CA LYS A 35 11.97 9.13 1.67
C LYS A 35 11.42 8.07 0.73
N ASP A 36 11.61 6.80 1.07
CA ASP A 36 10.95 5.69 0.36
C ASP A 36 9.64 5.34 1.07
N ILE A 37 8.51 5.50 0.39
CA ILE A 37 7.21 5.07 0.93
C ILE A 37 7.06 3.58 0.70
N VAL A 38 6.91 2.82 1.78
CA VAL A 38 6.74 1.37 1.74
C VAL A 38 5.41 1.02 2.38
N ILE A 39 4.48 0.50 1.58
CA ILE A 39 3.20 -0.02 2.07
C ILE A 39 3.46 -1.41 2.64
N LYS A 40 3.44 -1.55 3.96
CA LYS A 40 3.68 -2.84 4.63
C LYS A 40 2.41 -3.65 4.79
N HIS A 41 1.35 -3.01 5.27
CA HIS A 41 0.08 -3.67 5.59
C HIS A 41 -1.07 -3.01 4.84
N ILE A 42 -2.06 -3.82 4.46
CA ILE A 42 -3.32 -3.33 3.90
C ILE A 42 -4.47 -4.01 4.63
N LEU A 43 -5.20 -3.25 5.45
CA LEU A 43 -6.41 -3.75 6.10
C LEU A 43 -7.50 -3.92 5.05
N VAL A 44 -8.11 -5.08 5.02
CA VAL A 44 -9.23 -5.41 4.16
C VAL A 44 -10.28 -6.18 4.94
N ARG A 45 -11.49 -6.28 4.40
CA ARG A 45 -12.55 -7.11 5.02
C ARG A 45 -12.46 -8.60 4.63
N ASP A 46 -11.73 -8.90 3.57
CA ASP A 46 -11.59 -10.24 2.99
C ASP A 46 -10.28 -10.28 2.21
N THR A 47 -9.32 -11.06 2.70
CA THR A 47 -8.00 -11.31 2.10
C THR A 47 -8.07 -12.21 0.86
N THR A 48 -9.12 -13.01 0.72
CA THR A 48 -9.32 -13.96 -0.38
C THR A 48 -10.01 -13.33 -1.59
N LYS A 49 -10.68 -12.19 -1.39
CA LYS A 49 -11.34 -11.43 -2.46
C LYS A 49 -10.34 -11.01 -3.55
N LYS A 50 -10.63 -11.39 -4.80
CA LYS A 50 -9.87 -10.96 -5.98
C LYS A 50 -9.86 -9.43 -6.11
N ARG A 51 -8.72 -8.87 -6.50
CA ARG A 51 -8.50 -7.43 -6.67
C ARG A 51 -8.00 -7.12 -8.08
N PRO A 52 -8.27 -5.92 -8.60
CA PRO A 52 -7.86 -5.54 -9.95
C PRO A 52 -6.37 -5.23 -10.07
N ILE A 53 -5.66 -5.07 -8.96
CA ILE A 53 -4.22 -4.77 -8.91
C ILE A 53 -3.42 -5.98 -8.41
N ASN A 54 -2.13 -6.01 -8.72
CA ASN A 54 -1.21 -7.00 -8.16
C ASN A 54 -0.96 -6.71 -6.68
N ILE A 55 -1.43 -7.62 -5.81
CA ILE A 55 -1.30 -7.50 -4.36
C ILE A 55 -0.28 -8.44 -3.73
N SER A 56 0.43 -9.22 -4.54
CA SER A 56 1.34 -10.28 -4.05
C SER A 56 2.49 -9.76 -3.17
N GLN A 57 2.86 -8.49 -3.34
CA GLN A 57 3.92 -7.85 -2.56
C GLN A 57 3.44 -7.25 -1.23
N TYR A 58 2.13 -7.20 -0.99
CA TYR A 58 1.54 -6.57 0.19
C TYR A 58 1.06 -7.60 1.20
N HIS A 59 1.25 -7.31 2.48
CA HIS A 59 0.62 -8.07 3.53
C HIS A 59 -0.82 -7.58 3.72
N LEU A 60 -1.78 -8.38 3.26
CA LEU A 60 -3.20 -8.12 3.53
C LEU A 60 -3.56 -8.74 4.87
N THR A 61 -4.28 -7.98 5.69
CA THR A 61 -4.82 -8.47 6.97
C THR A 61 -6.29 -8.07 7.12
N GLU A 62 -7.02 -8.85 7.90
CA GLU A 62 -8.38 -8.56 8.36
C GLU A 62 -8.41 -8.03 9.81
N ASP A 63 -7.25 -7.99 10.48
CA ASP A 63 -7.10 -7.50 11.86
C ASP A 63 -6.37 -6.15 11.89
N ILE A 64 -7.04 -5.15 12.45
CA ILE A 64 -6.45 -3.81 12.65
C ILE A 64 -5.28 -3.83 13.63
N ASN A 65 -5.22 -4.81 14.55
CA ASN A 65 -4.15 -4.92 15.54
C ASN A 65 -2.83 -5.48 14.96
N GLU A 66 -2.85 -5.99 13.72
CA GLU A 66 -1.66 -6.47 13.02
C GLU A 66 -0.92 -5.37 12.23
N ILE A 67 -1.36 -4.12 12.34
CA ILE A 67 -0.91 -2.97 11.54
C ILE A 67 -0.13 -1.95 12.36
#